data_AF-A0A2G9YBL1-F1
#
_entry.id   AF-A0A2G9YBL1-F1
#
_cell.length_a   1.000
_cell.length_b   1.000
_cell.length_c   1.000
_cell.angle_alpha   90.00
_cell.angle_beta   90.00
_cell.angle_gamma   90.00
#
_symmetry.space_group_name_H-M   'P 1'
#
loop_
_entity.id
_entity.type
_entity.pdbx_description
1 polymer ?
#
loop_
_entity_poly.entity_id
_entity_poly.type
_entity_poly.pdbx_seq_one_letter_code
_entity_poly.pdbx_strand_id
1 'polypeptide(L)'
;GQEVQVYYLNRKYSICLPEVAWEDGVSLREKIIILHYLTQSKGTPLSGKSIDFREVPGGNLYYPIFEARVHRPFLKTFGANPNLDVGVGFIQPQRGSLEPAGLINQAPTGKVASGADISVIIPVFPRVSIQFFLYPGDEELPSDCKVLFDANISDYLTTEDVVVVCEDTVKSLRGT
;
A
#
# COMPACT_ATOMS: atom_id res chain seq x y z
N GLY A 1 12.74 -25.57 14.47
CA GLY A 1 11.54 -25.59 13.61
C GLY A 1 11.00 -27.00 13.65
N GLN A 2 9.77 -27.16 14.12
CA GLN A 2 9.22 -28.44 14.63
C GLN A 2 8.04 -28.90 13.72
N GLU A 3 7.11 -29.76 14.14
CA GLU A 3 6.13 -30.37 13.20
C GLU A 3 4.77 -29.63 13.02
N VAL A 4 4.36 -29.47 11.76
CA VAL A 4 3.02 -29.05 11.32
C VAL A 4 2.24 -30.26 10.76
N GLN A 5 0.97 -30.42 11.14
CA GLN A 5 -0.04 -31.23 10.43
C GLN A 5 -1.26 -30.35 10.09
N VAL A 6 -1.98 -30.61 9.00
CA VAL A 6 -2.93 -29.64 8.43
C VAL A 6 -4.19 -30.31 7.92
N TYR A 7 -5.37 -29.80 8.26
CA TYR A 7 -6.62 -30.53 8.04
C TYR A 7 -7.86 -29.66 8.37
N TYR A 8 -8.48 -29.02 7.38
CA TYR A 8 -9.61 -28.07 7.54
C TYR A 8 -10.95 -28.70 7.17
N LEU A 9 -12.02 -28.24 7.82
CA LEU A 9 -13.40 -28.75 7.73
C LEU A 9 -13.51 -30.24 8.17
N ASN A 10 -13.71 -30.46 9.48
CA ASN A 10 -13.87 -31.77 10.15
C ASN A 10 -12.66 -32.72 10.05
N ARG A 11 -11.48 -32.17 10.32
CA ARG A 11 -10.16 -32.72 10.01
C ARG A 11 -9.16 -32.12 11.10
N LYS A 12 -8.01 -32.73 11.45
CA LYS A 12 -7.07 -32.33 12.56
C LYS A 12 -5.73 -31.61 12.23
N TYR A 13 -5.57 -30.31 12.50
CA TYR A 13 -4.26 -29.58 12.44
C TYR A 13 -3.33 -29.84 13.67
N SER A 14 -2.04 -29.54 13.49
CA SER A 14 -0.97 -29.24 14.48
C SER A 14 -0.06 -28.18 13.83
N ILE A 15 0.59 -27.23 14.53
CA ILE A 15 1.42 -26.21 13.83
C ILE A 15 2.75 -25.97 14.54
N CYS A 16 3.87 -26.12 13.81
CA CYS A 16 5.20 -25.64 14.18
C CYS A 16 6.03 -25.23 12.94
N LEU A 17 6.15 -23.95 12.68
CA LEU A 17 7.20 -23.39 11.82
C LEU A 17 8.32 -22.84 12.75
N PRO A 18 9.40 -22.15 12.31
CA PRO A 18 10.25 -21.43 13.27
C PRO A 18 9.42 -20.59 14.24
N GLU A 19 9.83 -20.50 15.50
CA GLU A 19 9.14 -19.68 16.51
C GLU A 19 9.22 -18.21 16.08
N VAL A 20 8.18 -17.73 15.42
CA VAL A 20 8.03 -16.31 15.11
C VAL A 20 7.53 -15.62 16.37
N ALA A 21 8.47 -15.11 17.15
CA ALA A 21 8.17 -14.16 18.21
C ALA A 21 7.59 -12.88 17.58
N TRP A 22 6.55 -12.35 18.21
CA TRP A 22 5.94 -11.08 17.84
C TRP A 22 5.97 -10.15 19.04
N GLU A 23 6.09 -8.86 18.79
CA GLU A 23 5.89 -7.85 19.82
C GLU A 23 4.42 -7.81 20.27
N ASP A 24 4.19 -7.30 21.47
CA ASP A 24 2.84 -7.08 21.99
C ASP A 24 2.10 -6.02 21.15
N GLY A 25 0.78 -6.18 21.02
CA GLY A 25 -0.07 -5.27 20.26
C GLY A 25 -0.19 -5.56 18.75
N VAL A 26 0.72 -6.33 18.14
CA VAL A 26 0.63 -6.67 16.70
C VAL A 26 -0.63 -7.52 16.43
N SER A 27 -1.50 -7.03 15.55
CA SER A 27 -2.78 -7.68 15.24
C SER A 27 -2.62 -8.96 14.42
N LEU A 28 -3.64 -9.85 14.46
CA LEU A 28 -3.66 -11.06 13.63
C LEU A 28 -3.57 -10.74 12.13
N ARG A 29 -4.14 -9.62 11.68
CA ARG A 29 -4.11 -9.18 10.28
C ARG A 29 -2.70 -8.81 9.85
N GLU A 30 -2.00 -8.00 10.63
CA GLU A 30 -0.60 -7.65 10.39
C GLU A 30 0.28 -8.91 10.38
N LYS A 31 0.09 -9.82 11.35
CA LYS A 31 0.81 -11.10 11.41
C LYS A 31 0.65 -11.93 10.14
N ILE A 32 -0.59 -12.07 9.64
CA ILE A 32 -0.88 -12.79 8.39
C ILE A 32 -0.18 -12.11 7.21
N ILE A 33 -0.30 -10.78 7.08
CA ILE A 33 0.24 -10.03 5.95
C ILE A 33 1.77 -10.01 5.92
N ILE A 34 2.41 -9.88 7.09
CA ILE A 34 3.87 -10.00 7.23
C ILE A 34 4.33 -11.41 6.86
N LEU A 35 3.61 -12.46 7.29
CA LEU A 35 3.92 -13.84 6.92
C LEU A 35 3.69 -14.12 5.42
N HIS A 36 2.62 -13.59 4.82
CA HIS A 36 2.38 -13.67 3.37
C HIS A 36 3.54 -13.03 2.61
N TYR A 37 3.93 -11.79 2.95
CA TYR A 37 5.09 -11.13 2.37
C TYR A 37 6.37 -11.97 2.51
N LEU A 38 6.69 -12.46 3.72
CA LEU A 38 7.91 -13.25 3.97
C LEU A 38 7.94 -14.60 3.24
N THR A 39 6.78 -15.24 3.04
CA THR A 39 6.68 -16.55 2.37
C THR A 39 6.53 -16.46 0.85
N GLN A 40 5.98 -15.35 0.32
CA GLN A 40 5.84 -15.11 -1.11
C GLN A 40 7.06 -14.41 -1.73
N SER A 41 7.79 -13.58 -0.97
CA SER A 41 8.93 -12.78 -1.42
C SER A 41 9.94 -13.56 -2.26
N LYS A 42 9.94 -13.37 -3.59
CA LYS A 42 10.87 -14.07 -4.49
C LYS A 42 12.28 -13.48 -4.53
N GLY A 43 12.48 -12.29 -3.98
CA GLY A 43 13.77 -11.59 -4.04
C GLY A 43 14.07 -10.94 -5.39
N THR A 44 13.08 -10.76 -6.27
CA THR A 44 13.17 -9.99 -7.52
C THR A 44 13.49 -8.51 -7.25
N PRO A 45 14.51 -7.90 -7.89
CA PRO A 45 14.74 -6.46 -7.76
C PRO A 45 13.51 -5.64 -8.16
N LEU A 46 13.41 -4.39 -7.69
CA LEU A 46 12.41 -3.45 -8.19
C LEU A 46 12.61 -3.25 -9.71
N SER A 47 11.53 -3.23 -10.47
CA SER A 47 11.57 -2.99 -11.92
C SER A 47 11.77 -1.51 -12.26
N GLY A 48 11.39 -0.60 -11.36
CA GLY A 48 11.31 0.83 -11.62
C GLY A 48 10.13 1.23 -12.52
N LYS A 49 9.34 0.27 -13.01
CA LYS A 49 8.13 0.53 -13.79
C LYS A 49 6.93 0.60 -12.85
N SER A 50 6.22 1.72 -12.86
CA SER A 50 4.93 1.85 -12.15
C SER A 50 3.77 1.22 -12.93
N ILE A 51 2.84 0.58 -12.21
CA ILE A 51 1.58 0.01 -12.75
C ILE A 51 0.37 0.36 -11.88
N ASP A 52 -0.82 0.44 -12.47
CA ASP A 52 -2.12 0.60 -11.78
C ASP A 52 -2.58 -0.73 -11.16
N PHE A 53 -3.46 -0.70 -10.15
CA PHE A 53 -4.04 -1.92 -9.56
C PHE A 53 -4.69 -2.84 -10.62
N ARG A 54 -5.29 -2.29 -11.68
CA ARG A 54 -5.91 -3.09 -12.75
C ARG A 54 -4.92 -3.93 -13.55
N GLU A 55 -3.65 -3.52 -13.59
CA GLU A 55 -2.56 -4.23 -14.29
C GLU A 55 -1.96 -5.37 -13.45
N VAL A 56 -2.22 -5.41 -12.14
CA VAL A 56 -1.88 -6.54 -11.27
C VAL A 56 -2.65 -7.79 -11.76
N PRO A 57 -2.06 -9.01 -11.75
CA PRO A 57 -2.76 -10.23 -12.15
C PRO A 57 -4.09 -10.44 -11.41
N GLY A 58 -5.21 -10.45 -12.15
CA GLY A 58 -6.56 -10.52 -11.59
C GLY A 58 -7.09 -9.20 -10.99
N GLY A 59 -6.26 -8.16 -10.89
CA GLY A 59 -6.61 -6.85 -10.32
C GLY A 59 -7.76 -6.17 -11.02
N ASN A 60 -7.89 -6.27 -12.35
CA ASN A 60 -9.04 -5.71 -13.07
C ASN A 60 -10.39 -6.35 -12.66
N LEU A 61 -10.41 -7.65 -12.30
CA LEU A 61 -11.62 -8.32 -11.79
C LEU A 61 -11.91 -7.90 -10.34
N TYR A 62 -10.87 -7.68 -9.54
CA TYR A 62 -10.97 -7.29 -8.14
C TYR A 62 -11.11 -5.77 -7.93
N TYR A 63 -11.01 -4.97 -9.00
CA TYR A 63 -10.99 -3.50 -8.94
C TYR A 63 -12.18 -2.89 -8.20
N PRO A 64 -13.45 -3.37 -8.32
CA PRO A 64 -14.56 -2.82 -7.54
C PRO A 64 -14.36 -2.90 -6.02
N ILE A 65 -13.64 -3.92 -5.54
CA ILE A 65 -13.32 -4.08 -4.11
C ILE A 65 -12.17 -3.14 -3.73
N PHE A 66 -11.15 -3.00 -4.59
CA PHE A 66 -10.05 -2.05 -4.40
C PHE A 66 -10.57 -0.61 -4.34
N GLU A 67 -11.42 -0.20 -5.27
CA GLU A 67 -12.02 1.13 -5.30
C GLU A 67 -12.82 1.41 -4.02
N ALA A 68 -13.65 0.45 -3.58
CA ALA A 68 -14.47 0.58 -2.38
C ALA A 68 -13.66 0.63 -1.07
N ARG A 69 -12.50 -0.04 -1.00
CA ARG A 69 -11.66 -0.14 0.22
C ARG A 69 -10.47 0.83 0.26
N VAL A 70 -10.03 1.32 -0.89
CA VAL A 70 -8.81 2.15 -1.01
C VAL A 70 -9.15 3.53 -1.56
N HIS A 71 -9.62 3.62 -2.81
CA HIS A 71 -9.86 4.92 -3.47
C HIS A 71 -10.91 5.76 -2.73
N ARG A 72 -12.13 5.22 -2.54
CA ARG A 72 -13.22 5.99 -1.89
C ARG A 72 -12.87 6.38 -0.45
N PRO A 73 -12.24 5.52 0.38
CA PRO A 73 -11.73 5.92 1.69
C PRO A 73 -10.62 6.98 1.63
N PHE A 74 -9.65 6.87 0.70
CA PHE A 74 -8.59 7.86 0.55
C PHE A 74 -9.16 9.24 0.18
N LEU A 75 -10.01 9.30 -0.86
CA LEU A 75 -10.70 10.51 -1.29
C LEU A 75 -11.61 11.12 -0.22
N LYS A 76 -12.36 10.30 0.52
CA LYS A 76 -13.17 10.78 1.65
C LYS A 76 -12.34 11.49 2.74
N THR A 77 -11.05 11.17 2.83
CA THR A 77 -10.15 11.75 3.83
C THR A 77 -9.47 13.00 3.30
N PHE A 78 -8.89 12.93 2.10
CA PHE A 78 -7.94 13.94 1.60
C PHE A 78 -8.47 14.77 0.42
N GLY A 79 -9.55 14.33 -0.24
CA GLY A 79 -10.09 14.96 -1.46
C GLY A 79 -10.58 16.40 -1.26
N ALA A 80 -11.16 16.69 -0.09
CA ALA A 80 -11.62 18.05 0.27
C ALA A 80 -10.57 18.89 1.01
N ASN A 81 -9.62 18.24 1.70
CA ASN A 81 -8.56 18.88 2.46
C ASN A 81 -7.27 18.06 2.29
N PRO A 82 -6.37 18.41 1.36
CA PRO A 82 -5.18 17.61 1.04
C PRO A 82 -4.05 17.69 2.08
N ASN A 83 -4.36 18.07 3.33
CA ASN A 83 -3.38 18.19 4.40
C ASN A 83 -3.16 16.81 5.05
N LEU A 84 -1.99 16.20 4.79
CA LEU A 84 -1.46 15.11 5.62
C LEU A 84 -0.69 15.72 6.80
N ASP A 85 -1.30 15.73 7.99
CA ASP A 85 -0.58 15.90 9.26
C ASP A 85 0.04 14.55 9.69
N VAL A 86 0.83 13.96 8.79
CA VAL A 86 1.54 12.70 9.02
C VAL A 86 3.03 12.97 8.82
N GLY A 87 3.89 12.40 9.66
CA GLY A 87 5.36 12.56 9.58
C GLY A 87 5.99 12.10 8.25
N VAL A 88 5.19 11.53 7.35
CA VAL A 88 5.48 11.35 5.92
C VAL A 88 4.87 12.50 5.11
N GLY A 89 5.60 13.61 5.00
CA GLY A 89 5.16 14.72 4.16
C GLY A 89 5.15 14.35 2.67
N PHE A 90 4.16 14.87 1.93
CA PHE A 90 4.07 14.73 0.48
C PHE A 90 5.32 15.31 -0.22
N ILE A 91 5.87 14.56 -1.18
CA ILE A 91 6.92 15.07 -2.07
C ILE A 91 6.25 15.45 -3.39
N GLN A 92 6.33 16.72 -3.78
CA GLN A 92 5.89 17.16 -5.09
C GLN A 92 6.82 16.57 -6.16
N PRO A 93 6.33 15.71 -7.08
CA PRO A 93 7.18 15.13 -8.10
C PRO A 93 7.61 16.23 -9.08
N GLN A 94 8.92 16.48 -9.18
CA GLN A 94 9.42 17.37 -10.23
C GLN A 94 9.21 16.71 -11.60
N ARG A 95 8.55 17.42 -12.52
CA ARG A 95 8.28 16.96 -13.89
C ARG A 95 9.56 16.44 -14.53
N GLY A 96 9.58 15.15 -14.85
CA GLY A 96 10.68 14.50 -15.58
C GLY A 96 11.64 13.65 -14.75
N SER A 97 11.49 13.57 -13.42
CA SER A 97 12.25 12.60 -12.62
C SER A 97 11.49 11.29 -12.48
N LEU A 98 12.07 10.19 -12.97
CA LEU A 98 11.62 8.81 -12.74
C LEU A 98 12.31 8.16 -11.54
N GLU A 99 13.18 8.89 -10.84
CA GLU A 99 13.89 8.38 -9.68
C GLU A 99 12.93 8.23 -8.49
N PRO A 100 12.97 7.09 -7.76
CA PRO A 100 12.17 6.91 -6.56
C PRO A 100 12.65 7.90 -5.50
N ALA A 101 11.88 8.97 -5.31
CA ALA A 101 12.14 9.97 -4.28
C ALA A 101 12.31 9.26 -2.92
N GLY A 102 13.45 9.51 -2.30
CA GLY A 102 14.03 8.59 -1.32
C GLY A 102 13.21 8.38 -0.05
N LEU A 103 13.62 7.33 0.65
CA LEU A 103 13.27 6.99 2.03
C LEU A 103 12.86 8.20 2.88
N ILE A 104 11.74 8.02 3.59
CA ILE A 104 11.12 8.88 4.62
C ILE A 104 12.09 9.55 5.62
N ASN A 105 12.86 10.53 5.17
CA ASN A 105 13.74 11.35 5.99
C ASN A 105 13.79 12.76 5.39
N GLN A 106 13.26 13.73 6.14
CA GLN A 106 13.16 15.15 5.75
C GLN A 106 12.22 15.40 4.56
N ALA A 107 10.92 15.32 4.82
CA ALA A 107 9.97 16.05 3.98
C ALA A 107 10.27 17.56 4.13
N PRO A 108 10.48 18.31 3.03
CA PRO A 108 10.28 19.74 3.05
C PRO A 108 8.81 20.00 3.39
N THR A 109 8.53 20.93 4.28
CA THR A 109 7.17 21.45 4.51
C THR A 109 6.70 22.23 3.28
N GLY A 110 6.31 21.49 2.24
CA GLY A 110 5.88 22.04 0.95
C GLY A 110 4.47 22.60 1.05
N LYS A 111 4.32 23.90 0.78
CA LYS A 111 3.02 24.46 0.43
C LYS A 111 2.55 23.83 -0.88
N VAL A 112 1.38 23.20 -0.86
CA VAL A 112 0.68 22.77 -2.08
C VAL A 112 0.40 24.02 -2.93
N ALA A 113 1.00 24.09 -4.11
CA ALA A 113 0.61 25.06 -5.13
C ALA A 113 -0.70 24.62 -5.80
N SER A 114 -1.63 25.55 -6.03
CA SER A 114 -2.89 25.26 -6.72
C SER A 114 -2.64 24.70 -8.13
N GLY A 115 -3.21 23.54 -8.44
CA GLY A 115 -3.15 22.94 -9.79
C GLY A 115 -1.99 21.97 -10.03
N ALA A 116 -1.37 21.40 -9.00
CA ALA A 116 -0.35 20.36 -9.12
C ALA A 116 -0.73 19.08 -8.37
N ASP A 117 -0.52 17.93 -9.03
CA ASP A 117 -0.72 16.59 -8.47
C ASP A 117 0.01 16.44 -7.12
N ILE A 118 -0.69 15.90 -6.13
CA ILE A 118 -0.16 15.67 -4.79
C ILE A 118 0.13 14.18 -4.67
N SER A 119 1.39 13.79 -4.43
CA SER A 119 1.76 12.37 -4.37
C SER A 119 2.63 11.99 -3.18
N VAL A 120 2.33 10.85 -2.55
CA VAL A 120 3.14 10.26 -1.47
C VAL A 120 3.51 8.83 -1.86
N ILE A 121 4.77 8.46 -1.61
CA ILE A 121 5.26 7.09 -1.72
C ILE A 121 5.42 6.56 -0.30
N ILE A 122 4.70 5.49 0.02
CA ILE A 122 4.69 4.88 1.36
C ILE A 122 5.37 3.51 1.24
N PRO A 123 6.60 3.33 1.74
CA PRO A 123 7.23 2.01 1.83
C PRO A 123 6.53 1.20 2.92
N VAL A 124 5.87 0.12 2.54
CA VAL A 124 5.14 -0.78 3.45
C VAL A 124 5.92 -2.08 3.72
N PHE A 125 6.79 -2.47 2.80
CA PHE A 125 7.81 -3.51 2.98
C PHE A 125 9.09 -3.14 2.22
N PRO A 126 10.26 -3.77 2.48
CA PRO A 126 11.53 -3.43 1.83
C PRO A 126 11.53 -3.39 0.30
N ARG A 127 10.57 -4.06 -0.36
CA ARG A 127 10.38 -4.06 -1.82
C ARG A 127 8.93 -3.86 -2.25
N VAL A 128 8.09 -3.34 -1.35
CA VAL A 128 6.73 -2.92 -1.67
C VAL A 128 6.54 -1.50 -1.17
N SER A 129 6.34 -0.59 -2.12
CA SER A 129 5.92 0.78 -1.86
C SER A 129 4.60 1.03 -2.57
N ILE A 130 3.74 1.83 -1.93
CA ILE A 130 2.45 2.24 -2.48
C ILE A 130 2.56 3.73 -2.79
N GLN A 131 2.35 4.11 -4.05
CA GLN A 131 2.33 5.52 -4.45
C GLN A 131 0.89 5.97 -4.64
N PHE A 132 0.42 6.85 -3.76
CA PHE A 132 -0.86 7.53 -3.91
C PHE A 132 -0.66 8.83 -4.67
N PHE A 133 -1.51 9.09 -5.65
CA PHE A 133 -1.73 10.39 -6.27
C PHE A 133 -3.12 10.88 -5.89
N LEU A 134 -3.19 12.14 -5.48
CA LEU A 134 -4.43 12.89 -5.28
C LEU A 134 -4.49 14.00 -6.33
N TYR A 135 -5.63 14.04 -7.02
CA TYR A 135 -6.05 15.11 -7.91
C TYR A 135 -7.16 15.86 -7.17
N PRO A 136 -6.88 17.00 -6.52
CA PRO A 136 -7.91 17.80 -5.86
C PRO A 136 -8.99 18.19 -6.86
N GLY A 137 -10.25 18.17 -6.41
CA GLY A 137 -11.36 18.67 -7.23
C GLY A 137 -11.36 20.18 -7.32
N ASP A 138 -12.05 20.71 -8.33
CA ASP A 138 -12.31 22.13 -8.52
C ASP A 138 -13.82 22.40 -8.62
N GLU A 139 -14.22 23.53 -9.20
CA GLU A 139 -15.64 23.89 -9.36
C GLU A 139 -16.35 23.07 -10.46
N GLU A 140 -15.60 22.42 -11.36
CA GLU A 140 -16.12 21.66 -12.50
C GLU A 140 -16.01 20.13 -12.31
N LEU A 141 -14.96 19.65 -11.61
CA LEU A 141 -14.64 18.23 -11.48
C LEU A 141 -14.45 17.79 -10.00
N PRO A 142 -14.98 16.62 -9.60
CA PRO A 142 -14.73 16.06 -8.27
C PRO A 142 -13.28 15.61 -8.12
N SER A 143 -12.80 15.54 -6.87
CA SER A 143 -11.47 14.99 -6.56
C SER A 143 -11.35 13.52 -6.97
N ASP A 144 -10.22 13.15 -7.58
CA ASP A 144 -9.90 11.78 -7.97
C ASP A 144 -8.54 11.33 -7.43
N CYS A 145 -8.27 10.02 -7.42
CA CYS A 145 -7.01 9.47 -6.95
C CYS A 145 -6.55 8.28 -7.78
N LYS A 146 -5.23 8.12 -7.87
CA LYS A 146 -4.59 6.93 -8.46
C LYS A 146 -3.67 6.27 -7.46
N VAL A 147 -3.59 4.94 -7.49
CA VAL A 147 -2.64 4.17 -6.68
C VAL A 147 -1.75 3.36 -7.61
N LEU A 148 -0.43 3.55 -7.50
CA LEU A 148 0.58 2.88 -8.31
C LEU A 148 1.51 2.01 -7.44
N PHE A 149 2.05 0.97 -8.09
CA PHE A 149 2.98 -0.01 -7.51
C PHE A 149 4.12 -0.28 -8.49
N ASP A 150 5.25 -0.84 -8.02
CA ASP A 150 6.25 -1.43 -8.92
C ASP A 150 5.65 -2.64 -9.66
N ALA A 151 5.98 -2.83 -10.94
CA ALA A 151 5.46 -3.92 -11.77
C ALA A 151 5.74 -5.33 -11.19
N ASN A 152 6.76 -5.47 -10.34
CA ASN A 152 7.10 -6.73 -9.68
C ASN A 152 6.31 -6.96 -8.35
N ILE A 153 5.28 -6.16 -8.03
CA ILE A 153 4.47 -6.28 -6.81
C ILE A 153 3.95 -7.71 -6.54
N SER A 154 3.59 -8.45 -7.59
CA SER A 154 3.07 -9.83 -7.47
C SER A 154 4.14 -10.89 -7.13
N ASP A 155 5.41 -10.51 -7.12
CA ASP A 155 6.50 -11.33 -6.55
C ASP A 155 6.59 -11.19 -5.02
N TYR A 156 5.74 -10.36 -4.42
CA TYR A 156 5.74 -10.02 -2.99
C TYR A 156 4.39 -10.20 -2.30
N LEU A 157 3.28 -9.87 -2.96
CA LEU A 157 1.93 -9.92 -2.39
C LEU A 157 0.92 -10.52 -3.39
N THR A 158 -0.11 -11.19 -2.88
CA THR A 158 -1.29 -11.56 -3.68
C THR A 158 -2.13 -10.31 -4.00
N THR A 159 -3.03 -10.41 -4.98
CA THR A 159 -3.93 -9.30 -5.36
C THR A 159 -4.85 -8.89 -4.20
N GLU A 160 -5.28 -9.87 -3.41
CA GLU A 160 -6.02 -9.69 -2.16
C GLU A 160 -5.18 -8.99 -1.09
N ASP A 161 -3.91 -9.39 -0.92
CA ASP A 161 -3.01 -8.75 0.05
C ASP A 161 -2.64 -7.31 -0.37
N VAL A 162 -2.48 -7.03 -1.66
CA VAL A 162 -2.30 -5.65 -2.17
C VAL A 162 -3.48 -4.76 -1.76
N VAL A 163 -4.72 -5.26 -1.87
CA VAL A 163 -5.92 -4.52 -1.41
C VAL A 163 -5.85 -4.29 0.10
N VAL A 164 -5.50 -5.31 0.88
CA VAL A 164 -5.39 -5.24 2.34
C VAL A 164 -4.35 -4.23 2.80
N VAL A 165 -3.13 -4.28 2.24
CA VAL A 165 -2.04 -3.37 2.62
C VAL A 165 -2.37 -1.93 2.21
N CYS A 166 -3.01 -1.72 1.05
CA CYS A 166 -3.51 -0.40 0.67
C CYS A 166 -4.61 0.11 1.62
N GLU A 167 -5.58 -0.73 1.98
CA GLU A 167 -6.65 -0.41 2.92
C GLU A 167 -6.08 0.00 4.29
N ASP A 168 -5.08 -0.73 4.80
CA ASP A 168 -4.46 -0.46 6.09
C ASP A 168 -3.54 0.77 6.05
N THR A 169 -2.90 1.03 4.90
CA THR A 169 -2.16 2.28 4.66
C THR A 169 -3.10 3.49 4.67
N VAL A 170 -4.26 3.41 4.03
CA VAL A 170 -5.26 4.50 4.07
C VAL A 170 -5.82 4.72 5.49
N LYS A 171 -5.86 3.68 6.34
CA LYS A 171 -6.21 3.82 7.76
C LYS A 171 -5.10 4.50 8.56
N SER A 172 -3.84 4.09 8.42
CA SER A 172 -2.74 4.68 9.19
C SER A 172 -2.55 6.18 8.89
N LEU A 173 -2.75 6.60 7.64
CA LEU A 173 -2.76 8.02 7.24
C LEU A 173 -3.88 8.86 7.89
N ARG A 174 -4.90 8.24 8.51
CA ARG A 174 -5.98 8.95 9.22
C ARG A 174 -5.68 9.24 10.68
N GLY A 175 -4.59 8.71 11.24
CA GLY A 175 -4.24 8.89 12.65
C GLY A 175 -5.21 8.22 13.63
N THR A 176 -5.68 7.01 13.31
CA THR A 176 -6.46 6.13 14.21
C THR A 176 -5.59 5.17 14.99
#